data_AF-T1D2K8-F1
#
_entry.id   AF-T1D2K8-F1
#
_cell.length_a   1.000
_cell.length_b   1.000
_cell.length_c   1.000
_cell.angle_alpha   90.00
_cell.angle_beta   90.00
_cell.angle_gamma   90.00
#
_symmetry.space_group_name_H-M   'P 1'
#
loop_
_entity.id
_entity.type
_entity.pdbx_description
1 polymer ?
#
loop_
_entity_poly.entity_id
_entity_poly.type
_entity_poly.pdbx_seq_one_letter_code
_entity_poly.pdbx_strand_id
1 'polypeptide(L)'
;MPITLASWNVNSIRARMLQIETWLTNRPNDILALQETKVPDPLFPAEGFRARGLTSVFRGQAAYNGVALLSREPVGSIEDALDPAFPTVASSRLRPHSASTS
;
A
#
# COMPACT_ATOMS: atom_id res chain seq x y z
N MET A 1 10.73 -19.88 5.63
CA MET A 1 11.48 -18.68 5.18
C MET A 1 10.81 -17.45 5.77
N PRO A 2 11.54 -16.40 6.15
CA PRO A 2 10.95 -15.17 6.66
C PRO A 2 10.21 -14.43 5.55
N ILE A 3 9.07 -13.82 5.88
CA ILE A 3 8.33 -12.93 4.98
C ILE A 3 8.99 -11.56 4.98
N THR A 4 9.24 -11.00 3.80
CA THR A 4 9.86 -9.71 3.58
C THR A 4 8.82 -8.65 3.20
N LEU A 5 8.82 -7.55 3.94
CA LEU A 5 7.94 -6.41 3.71
C LEU A 5 8.75 -5.13 3.59
N ALA A 6 8.40 -4.31 2.61
CA ALA A 6 8.94 -2.97 2.44
C ALA A 6 7.82 -1.96 2.28
N SER A 7 8.14 -0.70 2.62
CA SER A 7 7.27 0.45 2.40
C SER A 7 8.03 1.53 1.63
N TRP A 8 7.36 2.17 0.67
CA TRP A 8 7.93 3.27 -0.10
C TRP A 8 6.89 4.32 -0.46
N ASN A 9 7.09 5.54 0.04
CA ASN A 9 6.43 6.72 -0.51
C ASN A 9 7.05 7.07 -1.87
N VAL A 10 6.32 6.78 -2.95
CA VAL A 10 6.84 6.92 -4.32
C VAL A 10 6.68 8.32 -4.87
N ASN A 11 5.83 9.17 -4.29
CA ASN A 11 5.56 10.51 -4.79
C ASN A 11 5.31 10.53 -6.32
N SER A 12 4.21 9.91 -6.75
CA SER A 12 3.79 9.61 -8.14
C SER A 12 4.34 8.29 -8.71
N ILE A 13 3.52 7.24 -8.64
CA ILE A 13 3.88 5.89 -9.08
C ILE A 13 4.29 5.84 -10.56
N ARG A 14 3.55 6.54 -11.43
CA ARG A 14 3.81 6.53 -12.89
C ARG A 14 5.17 7.13 -13.23
N ALA A 15 5.60 8.17 -12.50
CA ALA A 15 6.91 8.78 -12.69
C ALA A 15 8.06 7.90 -12.15
N ARG A 16 7.76 6.93 -11.27
CA ARG A 16 8.75 6.05 -10.63
C ARG A 16 8.71 4.60 -11.12
N MET A 17 7.87 4.25 -12.10
CA MET A 17 7.68 2.84 -12.51
C MET A 17 8.99 2.11 -12.80
N LEU A 18 9.88 2.68 -13.60
CA LEU A 18 11.17 2.07 -13.91
C LEU A 18 12.03 1.84 -12.66
N GLN A 19 11.99 2.75 -11.69
CA GLN A 19 12.75 2.64 -10.45
C GLN A 19 12.17 1.53 -9.55
N ILE A 20 10.84 1.46 -9.43
CA ILE A 20 10.14 0.42 -8.68
C ILE A 20 10.43 -0.95 -9.29
N GLU A 21 10.35 -1.07 -10.61
CA GLU A 21 10.64 -2.29 -11.35
C GLU A 21 12.10 -2.75 -11.18
N THR A 22 13.05 -1.83 -11.31
CA THR A 22 14.48 -2.13 -11.08
C THR A 22 14.71 -2.59 -9.65
N TRP A 23 14.07 -1.93 -8.68
CA TRP A 23 14.19 -2.29 -7.27
C TRP A 23 13.61 -3.68 -6.98
N LEU A 24 12.44 -4.01 -7.53
CA LEU A 24 11.79 -5.32 -7.39
C LEU A 24 12.63 -6.45 -8.02
N THR A 25 13.32 -6.18 -9.13
CA THR A 25 14.27 -7.13 -9.73
C THR A 25 15.43 -7.41 -8.78
N ASN A 26 15.99 -6.38 -8.15
CA ASN A 26 17.16 -6.51 -7.28
C ASN A 26 16.79 -6.99 -5.86
N ARG A 27 15.54 -6.80 -5.45
CA ARG A 27 15.02 -7.14 -4.12
C ARG A 27 13.61 -7.71 -4.28
N PRO A 28 13.47 -9.04 -4.42
CA PRO A 28 12.21 -9.70 -4.70
C PRO A 28 11.33 -9.83 -3.44
N ASN A 29 11.00 -8.72 -2.78
CA ASN A 29 10.21 -8.74 -1.55
C ASN A 29 8.84 -9.43 -1.75
N ASP A 30 8.34 -10.05 -0.68
CA ASP A 30 7.05 -10.72 -0.69
C ASP A 30 5.90 -9.70 -0.72
N ILE A 31 6.09 -8.57 -0.04
CA ILE A 31 5.10 -7.50 0.10
C ILE A 31 5.76 -6.12 -0.09
N LEU A 32 5.14 -5.25 -0.89
CA LEU A 32 5.52 -3.85 -1.05
C LEU A 32 4.32 -2.91 -0.84
N ALA A 33 4.36 -2.10 0.20
CA ALA A 33 3.40 -1.04 0.45
C ALA A 33 3.88 0.28 -0.18
N LEU A 34 3.03 0.92 -0.98
CA LEU A 34 3.31 2.18 -1.67
C LEU A 34 2.41 3.30 -1.16
N GLN A 35 2.97 4.49 -0.98
CA GLN A 35 2.23 5.71 -0.62
C GLN A 35 2.48 6.85 -1.62
N GLU A 36 1.57 7.80 -1.67
CA GLU A 36 1.55 8.90 -2.64
C GLU A 36 1.61 8.41 -4.09
N THR A 37 0.75 7.46 -4.46
CA THR A 37 0.69 6.96 -5.84
C THR A 37 0.25 8.05 -6.83
N LYS A 38 -0.55 9.03 -6.39
CA LYS A 38 -0.99 10.22 -7.15
C LYS A 38 -1.60 9.88 -8.50
N VAL A 39 -2.32 8.77 -8.57
CA VAL A 39 -2.98 8.26 -9.77
C VAL A 39 -4.40 7.81 -9.42
N PRO A 40 -5.42 8.15 -10.23
CA PRO A 40 -6.76 7.63 -10.04
C PRO A 40 -6.82 6.13 -10.37
N ASP A 41 -7.70 5.40 -9.70
CA ASP A 41 -7.80 3.93 -9.79
C ASP A 41 -7.83 3.36 -11.23
N PRO A 42 -8.61 3.93 -12.18
CA PRO A 42 -8.64 3.42 -13.56
C PRO A 42 -7.30 3.55 -14.31
N LEU A 43 -6.37 4.36 -13.81
CA LEU A 43 -5.06 4.61 -14.42
C LEU A 43 -3.90 3.99 -13.62
N PHE A 44 -4.19 3.20 -12.58
CA PHE A 44 -3.17 2.54 -11.79
C PHE A 44 -2.43 1.47 -12.63
N PRO A 45 -1.08 1.42 -12.62
CA PRO A 45 -0.30 0.55 -13.51
C PRO A 45 -0.21 -0.91 -12.99
N ALA A 46 -1.36 -1.54 -12.74
CA ALA A 46 -1.43 -2.90 -12.17
C ALA A 46 -0.76 -3.97 -13.05
N GLU A 47 -0.81 -3.81 -14.38
CA GLU A 47 -0.27 -4.78 -15.33
C GLU A 47 1.25 -4.95 -15.20
N GLY A 48 1.98 -3.85 -14.96
CA GLY A 48 3.43 -3.90 -14.77
C GLY A 48 3.85 -4.74 -13.56
N PHE A 49 3.00 -4.79 -12.53
CA PHE A 49 3.23 -5.66 -11.36
C PHE A 49 2.78 -7.10 -11.62
N ARG A 50 1.66 -7.30 -12.33
CA ARG A 50 1.17 -8.63 -12.69
C ARG A 50 2.18 -9.43 -13.51
N ALA A 51 2.86 -8.77 -14.45
CA ALA A 51 3.94 -9.37 -15.25
C ALA A 51 5.11 -9.91 -14.39
N ARG A 52 5.22 -9.50 -13.13
CA ARG A 52 6.25 -9.90 -12.16
C ARG A 52 5.73 -10.87 -11.08
N GLY A 53 4.51 -11.38 -11.25
CA GLY A 53 3.86 -12.26 -10.28
C GLY A 53 3.38 -11.56 -9.01
N LEU A 54 3.16 -10.24 -9.08
CA LEU A 54 2.61 -9.46 -7.97
C LEU A 54 1.15 -9.12 -8.25
N THR A 55 0.29 -9.42 -7.29
CA THR A 55 -1.06 -8.86 -7.22
C THR A 55 -1.01 -7.49 -6.54
N SER A 56 -1.92 -6.60 -6.93
CA SER A 56 -1.96 -5.23 -6.40
C SER A 56 -3.37 -4.86 -5.94
N VAL A 57 -3.47 -4.34 -4.73
CA VAL A 57 -4.66 -3.67 -4.20
C VAL A 57 -4.31 -2.20 -4.04
N PHE A 58 -5.14 -1.29 -4.53
CA PHE A 58 -4.82 0.13 -4.57
C PHE A 58 -6.08 0.98 -4.47
N ARG A 59 -5.90 2.19 -3.94
CA ARG A 59 -6.90 3.27 -3.93
C ARG A 59 -6.22 4.61 -4.06
N GLY A 60 -6.70 5.44 -4.98
CA GLY A 60 -6.05 6.71 -5.32
C GLY A 60 -6.93 7.68 -6.10
N GLN A 61 -6.46 8.92 -6.13
CA GLN A 61 -7.04 10.04 -6.86
C GLN A 61 -5.94 10.80 -7.60
N ALA A 62 -6.31 11.68 -8.53
CA ALA A 62 -5.36 12.52 -9.23
C ALA A 62 -4.69 13.53 -8.28
N ALA A 63 -3.42 13.86 -8.60
CA ALA A 63 -2.58 14.89 -7.96
C ALA A 63 -2.21 14.67 -6.48
N TYR A 64 -3.07 14.05 -5.67
CA TYR A 64 -2.92 13.95 -4.23
C TYR A 64 -3.06 12.50 -3.75
N ASN A 65 -2.40 12.17 -2.63
CA ASN A 65 -2.55 10.91 -1.90
C ASN A 65 -2.36 9.64 -2.77
N GLY A 66 -3.07 8.58 -2.38
CA GLY A 66 -3.10 7.27 -3.01
C GLY A 66 -2.16 6.28 -2.34
N VAL A 67 -2.65 5.05 -2.16
CA VAL A 67 -1.93 3.92 -1.56
C VAL A 67 -2.06 2.68 -2.43
N ALA A 68 -1.07 1.79 -2.33
CA ALA A 68 -1.15 0.46 -2.91
C ALA A 68 -0.43 -0.57 -2.03
N LEU A 69 -0.90 -1.81 -2.07
CA LEU A 69 -0.24 -2.97 -1.51
C LEU A 69 0.01 -3.96 -2.64
N LEU A 70 1.27 -4.31 -2.87
CA LEU A 70 1.67 -5.36 -3.79
C LEU A 70 2.03 -6.62 -3.00
N SER A 71 1.58 -7.79 -3.46
CA SER A 71 1.81 -9.06 -2.78
C SER A 71 2.02 -10.19 -3.78
N ARG A 72 2.96 -11.10 -3.49
CA ARG A 72 3.13 -12.35 -4.25
C ARG A 72 2.01 -13.34 -3.99
N GLU A 73 1.47 -13.34 -2.78
CA GLU A 73 0.32 -14.15 -2.39
C GLU A 73 -0.99 -13.37 -2.56
N PRO A 74 -2.13 -14.04 -2.78
CA PRO A 74 -3.43 -13.39 -2.83
C PRO A 74 -3.71 -12.58 -1.57
N VAL A 75 -4.16 -11.33 -1.75
CA VAL A 75 -4.68 -10.53 -0.63
C VAL A 75 -6.06 -11.07 -0.26
N GLY A 76 -6.30 -11.28 1.05
CA GLY A 76 -7.57 -11.74 1.59
C GLY A 76 -8.63 -10.63 1.60
N SER A 77 -9.22 -10.38 2.76
CA SER A 77 -10.24 -9.33 2.90
C SER A 77 -9.64 -7.94 2.73
N ILE A 78 -10.32 -7.11 1.93
CA ILE A 78 -9.97 -5.70 1.71
C ILE A 78 -11.15 -4.87 2.19
N GLU A 79 -10.87 -3.93 3.08
CA GLU A 79 -11.85 -2.97 3.58
C GLU A 79 -11.55 -1.60 2.99
N ASP A 80 -12.53 -1.03 2.31
CA ASP A 80 -12.45 0.34 1.80
C ASP A 80 -12.93 1.33 2.87
N ALA A 81 -12.04 1.73 3.77
CA ALA A 81 -12.35 2.73 4.78
C ALA A 81 -12.43 4.17 4.22
N LEU A 82 -12.14 4.38 2.92
CA LEU A 82 -12.38 5.66 2.24
C LEU A 82 -13.80 5.73 1.67
N ASP A 83 -14.58 4.64 1.72
CA ASP A 83 -16.01 4.69 1.49
C ASP A 83 -16.65 5.52 2.62
N PRO A 84 -17.34 6.64 2.32
CA PRO A 84 -18.05 7.41 3.33
C PRO A 84 -19.15 6.62 4.06
N ALA A 85 -19.56 5.45 3.55
CA ALA A 85 -20.46 4.52 4.23
C ALA A 85 -19.75 3.60 5.24
N PHE A 86 -18.41 3.58 5.29
CA PHE A 86 -17.67 2.79 6.25
C PHE A 86 -17.83 3.38 7.66
N PRO A 87 -18.19 2.58 8.68
CA PRO A 87 -18.31 3.10 10.04
C PRO A 87 -16.93 3.56 10.49
N THR A 88 -16.78 4.87 10.70
CA THR A 88 -15.59 5.41 11.35
C THR A 88 -15.48 4.72 12.69
N VAL A 89 -14.46 3.87 12.86
CA VAL A 89 -14.08 3.41 14.20
C VAL A 89 -13.66 4.68 14.92
N ALA A 90 -14.54 5.21 15.77
CA ALA A 90 -14.22 6.37 16.59
C ALA A 90 -12.85 6.09 17.20
N SER A 91 -11.89 6.97 16.97
CA SER A 91 -10.56 6.85 17.55
C SER A 91 -10.75 6.88 19.07
N SER A 92 -10.97 5.71 19.67
CA SER A 92 -10.92 5.55 21.10
C SER A 92 -9.47 5.85 21.41
N ARG A 93 -9.22 7.09 21.85
CA ARG A 93 -7.96 7.55 22.42
C ARG A 93 -7.29 6.35 23.05
N LEU A 94 -6.13 5.95 22.53
CA LEU A 94 -5.20 5.12 23.27
C LEU A 94 -5.12 5.77 24.64
N ARG A 95 -5.80 5.18 25.64
CA ARG A 95 -5.63 5.65 27.01
C ARG A 95 -4.15 5.43 27.28
N PRO A 96 -3.38 6.47 27.68
CA PRO A 96 -2.05 6.21 28.17
C PRO A 96 -2.21 5.19 29.30
N HIS A 97 -1.50 4.06 29.18
CA HIS A 97 -1.37 3.15 30.31
C HIS A 97 -0.80 4.00 31.44
N SER A 98 -1.61 4.27 32.46
CA SER A 98 -1.11 4.81 33.71
C SER A 98 -0.04 3.84 34.18
N ALA A 99 1.22 4.28 34.16
CA ALA A 99 2.32 3.55 34.75
C ALA A 99 1.95 3.32 36.22
N SER A 100 1.68 2.07 36.57
CA SER A 100 1.68 1.64 37.96
C SER A 100 3.12 1.69 38.43
N THR A 101 3.52 2.80 39.04
CA THR A 101 4.67 2.81 39.93
C THR A 101 4.13 2.83 41.35
N SER A 102 4.30 1.66 41.98
CA SER A 102 4.51 1.39 43.41
C SER A 102 3.65 2.09 44.45
#